data_AF-A0A497S5B5-F1
#
_entry.id   AF-A0A497S5B5-F1
#
_cell.length_a   1.000
_cell.length_b   1.000
_cell.length_c   1.000
_cell.angle_alpha   90.00
_cell.angle_beta   90.00
_cell.angle_gamma   90.00
#
_symmetry.space_group_name_H-M   'P 1'
#
loop_
_entity.id
_entity.type
_entity.pdbx_description
1 polymer ?
#
loop_
_entity_poly.entity_id
_entity_poly.type
_entity_poly.pdbx_seq_one_letter_code
_entity_poly.pdbx_strand_id
1 'polypeptide(L)'
;VGAFSISAFPLFSGFISKSMVIESAAEKHMAIIWLMLTMASTGTFFCTTLKLPYFTFFGKGSSIKTEEPGKNMLLAMGIASFLCIFLGVYPQILYGILPYPVEFNPYTQQHIIDTMQLMLFTALGFFLLLKHVEGEPTITLDTDWFYRKGCKEFMWFINNPLSKFSKSIELFSDKIASSLLWFSRNPVAAVLVMMGRKRRREYPEIPIYLEVISSTGLFFLIFVVVVILVGGVI
;
A
#
# COMPACT_ATOMS: atom_id res chain seq x y z
N VAL A 1 -5.85 -21.42 14.72
CA VAL A 1 -6.69 -21.76 13.53
C VAL A 1 -6.15 -21.16 12.24
N GLY A 2 -6.00 -19.83 12.13
CA GLY A 2 -5.54 -19.20 10.88
C GLY A 2 -4.21 -19.76 10.35
N ALA A 3 -3.18 -19.87 11.22
CA ALA A 3 -1.88 -20.44 10.85
C ALA A 3 -1.99 -21.90 10.34
N PHE A 4 -2.78 -22.75 11.00
CA PHE A 4 -3.01 -24.13 10.55
C PHE A 4 -3.81 -24.21 9.26
N SER A 5 -4.76 -23.30 9.06
CA SER A 5 -5.55 -23.23 7.83
C SER A 5 -4.68 -22.87 6.63
N ILE A 6 -3.81 -21.86 6.74
CA ILE A 6 -2.92 -21.50 5.63
C ILE A 6 -1.83 -22.54 5.38
N SER A 7 -1.37 -23.27 6.41
CA SER A 7 -0.31 -24.27 6.29
C SER A 7 -0.77 -25.66 5.87
N ALA A 8 -2.00 -25.81 5.37
CA ALA A 8 -2.56 -27.09 4.95
C ALA A 8 -2.54 -28.18 6.03
N PHE A 9 -2.76 -27.84 7.30
CA PHE A 9 -2.93 -28.86 8.33
C PHE A 9 -4.24 -29.63 8.07
N PRO A 10 -4.27 -30.97 8.21
CA PRO A 10 -5.48 -31.77 8.00
C PRO A 10 -6.66 -31.25 8.83
N LEU A 11 -7.89 -31.40 8.32
CA LEU A 11 -9.13 -30.87 8.90
C LEU A 11 -9.34 -29.36 8.75
N PHE A 12 -8.43 -28.64 8.08
CA PHE A 12 -8.63 -27.23 7.74
C PHE A 12 -8.78 -27.02 6.23
N SER A 13 -9.44 -25.92 5.85
CA SER A 13 -9.77 -25.61 4.45
C SER A 13 -8.55 -25.57 3.51
N GLY A 14 -7.40 -25.10 3.99
CA GLY A 14 -6.19 -25.06 3.17
C GLY A 14 -5.63 -26.44 2.85
N PHE A 15 -5.93 -27.48 3.65
CA PHE A 15 -5.56 -28.85 3.30
C PHE A 15 -6.26 -29.27 2.02
N ILE A 16 -7.58 -29.08 1.92
CA ILE A 16 -8.36 -29.45 0.72
C ILE A 16 -7.89 -28.70 -0.51
N SER A 17 -7.73 -27.38 -0.41
CA SER A 17 -7.40 -26.56 -1.58
C SER A 17 -5.94 -26.74 -2.04
N LYS A 18 -4.97 -26.75 -1.12
CA LYS A 18 -3.55 -26.89 -1.50
C LYS A 18 -3.22 -28.31 -1.96
N SER A 19 -3.77 -29.33 -1.29
CA SER A 19 -3.54 -30.72 -1.69
C SER A 19 -4.05 -31.00 -3.10
N MET A 20 -5.24 -30.49 -3.44
CA MET A 20 -5.81 -30.61 -4.79
C MET A 20 -4.87 -30.05 -5.85
N VAL A 21 -4.29 -28.87 -5.62
CA VAL A 21 -3.39 -28.23 -6.58
C VAL A 21 -2.06 -28.97 -6.70
N ILE A 22 -1.51 -29.45 -5.59
CA ILE A 22 -0.27 -30.24 -5.57
C ILE A 22 -0.49 -31.57 -6.31
N GLU A 23 -1.59 -32.28 -6.02
CA GLU A 23 -1.90 -33.55 -6.66
C GLU A 23 -2.15 -33.38 -8.15
N SER A 24 -2.87 -32.33 -8.55
CA SER A 24 -3.09 -32.01 -9.97
C SER A 24 -1.78 -31.79 -10.73
N ALA A 25 -0.74 -31.24 -10.08
CA ALA A 25 0.59 -31.10 -10.68
C ALA A 25 1.33 -32.44 -10.79
N ALA A 26 1.11 -33.35 -9.82
CA ALA A 26 1.65 -34.70 -9.83
C ALA A 26 1.03 -35.55 -10.96
N GLU A 27 -0.29 -35.50 -11.12
CA GLU A 27 -1.03 -36.22 -12.18
C GLU A 27 -0.61 -35.78 -13.58
N LYS A 28 -0.29 -34.49 -13.75
CA LYS A 28 0.24 -33.96 -15.02
C LYS A 28 1.73 -34.22 -15.25
N HIS A 29 2.36 -35.03 -14.39
CA HIS A 29 3.79 -35.35 -14.43
C HIS A 29 4.71 -34.11 -14.40
N MET A 30 4.26 -33.01 -13.79
CA MET A 30 5.00 -31.75 -13.73
C MET A 30 5.94 -31.74 -12.52
N ALA A 31 6.94 -32.63 -12.50
CA ALA A 31 7.79 -32.89 -11.33
C ALA A 31 8.41 -31.63 -10.70
N ILE A 32 8.89 -30.69 -11.51
CA ILE A 32 9.50 -29.44 -11.04
C ILE A 32 8.47 -28.56 -10.33
N ILE A 33 7.26 -28.45 -10.88
CA ILE A 33 6.18 -27.64 -10.30
C ILE A 33 5.68 -28.29 -9.02
N TRP A 34 5.50 -29.61 -9.02
CA TRP A 34 5.15 -30.36 -7.82
C TRP A 34 6.16 -30.13 -6.70
N LEU A 35 7.47 -30.23 -6.98
CA LEU A 35 8.51 -29.95 -6.00
C LEU A 35 8.44 -28.50 -5.48
N MET A 36 8.26 -27.52 -6.36
CA MET A 36 8.12 -26.11 -5.96
C MET A 36 6.89 -25.87 -5.10
N LEU A 37 5.74 -26.47 -5.44
CA LEU A 37 4.50 -26.34 -4.67
C LEU A 37 4.61 -27.02 -3.30
N THR A 38 5.21 -28.21 -3.24
CA THR A 38 5.47 -28.91 -1.99
C THR A 38 6.44 -28.11 -1.11
N MET A 39 7.54 -27.60 -1.66
CA MET A 39 8.47 -26.71 -0.94
C MET A 39 7.79 -25.42 -0.48
N ALA A 40 6.95 -24.80 -1.30
CA ALA A 40 6.20 -23.60 -0.93
C ALA A 40 5.20 -23.87 0.20
N SER A 41 4.55 -25.04 0.20
CA SER A 41 3.66 -25.47 1.27
C SER A 41 4.42 -25.63 2.59
N THR A 42 5.54 -26.36 2.56
CA THR A 42 6.43 -26.55 3.70
C THR A 42 7.01 -25.24 4.23
N GLY A 43 7.47 -24.36 3.33
CA GLY A 43 8.00 -23.05 3.66
C GLY A 43 6.95 -22.15 4.30
N THR A 44 5.69 -22.23 3.84
CA THR A 44 4.57 -21.54 4.49
C THR A 44 4.41 -22.04 5.92
N PHE A 45 4.34 -23.36 6.14
CA PHE A 45 4.23 -23.93 7.49
C PHE A 45 5.38 -23.48 8.40
N PHE A 46 6.62 -23.48 7.89
CA PHE A 46 7.80 -23.02 8.61
C PHE A 46 7.70 -21.55 9.02
N CYS A 47 7.39 -20.65 8.08
CA CYS A 47 7.35 -19.21 8.35
C CYS A 47 6.12 -18.79 9.16
N THR A 48 4.92 -19.24 8.78
CA THR A 48 3.66 -18.75 9.35
C THR A 48 3.22 -19.48 10.61
N THR A 49 3.52 -20.77 10.73
CA THR A 49 2.99 -21.62 11.81
C THR A 49 4.02 -21.90 12.89
N LEU A 50 5.30 -22.02 12.52
CA LEU A 50 6.38 -22.22 13.48
C LEU A 50 7.03 -20.89 13.86
N LYS A 51 7.70 -20.23 12.92
CA LYS A 51 8.51 -19.02 13.19
C LYS A 51 7.69 -17.90 13.83
N LEU A 52 6.62 -17.44 13.17
CA LEU A 52 5.84 -16.29 13.66
C LEU A 52 5.24 -16.53 15.07
N PRO A 53 4.48 -17.61 15.33
CA PRO A 53 3.90 -17.85 16.65
C PRO A 53 4.97 -18.10 17.71
N TYR A 54 6.04 -18.83 17.39
CA TYR A 54 7.12 -19.09 18.35
C TYR A 54 7.74 -17.80 18.86
N PHE A 55 8.15 -16.89 17.96
CA PHE A 55 8.75 -15.63 18.38
C PHE A 55 7.75 -14.63 18.96
N THR A 56 6.46 -14.74 18.63
CA THR A 56 5.41 -13.87 19.20
C THR A 56 5.07 -14.27 20.64
N PHE A 57 4.97 -15.57 20.93
CA PHE A 57 4.57 -16.06 22.26
C PHE A 57 5.75 -16.37 23.19
N PHE A 58 6.87 -16.87 22.65
CA PHE A 58 8.06 -17.30 23.41
C PHE A 58 9.27 -16.38 23.20
N GLY A 59 9.14 -15.31 22.41
CA GLY A 59 10.20 -14.31 22.24
C GLY A 59 10.41 -13.43 23.47
N LYS A 60 11.45 -12.58 23.43
CA LYS A 60 11.71 -11.60 24.49
C LYS A 60 10.52 -10.63 24.61
N GLY A 61 9.89 -10.63 25.78
CA GLY A 61 8.73 -9.78 26.06
C GLY A 61 9.06 -8.30 25.92
N SER A 62 8.18 -7.58 25.21
CA SER A 62 8.18 -6.12 25.19
C SER A 62 7.41 -5.60 26.41
N SER A 63 7.84 -4.48 27.00
CA SER A 63 7.19 -3.86 28.17
C SER A 63 5.84 -3.17 27.85
N ILE A 64 5.27 -3.43 26.67
CA ILE A 64 4.04 -2.77 26.21
C ILE A 64 2.83 -3.53 26.76
N LYS A 65 1.96 -2.85 27.52
CA LYS A 65 0.65 -3.38 27.91
C LYS A 65 -0.28 -3.31 26.70
N THR A 66 -0.66 -4.46 26.15
CA THR A 66 -1.61 -4.59 25.04
C THR A 66 -3.00 -4.94 25.57
N GLU A 67 -4.02 -4.28 25.02
CA GLU A 67 -5.43 -4.60 25.31
C GLU A 67 -5.95 -5.71 24.39
N GLU A 68 -7.01 -6.41 24.83
CA GLU A 68 -7.67 -7.41 24.00
C GLU A 68 -8.40 -6.77 22.81
N PRO A 69 -8.48 -7.47 21.67
CA PRO A 69 -9.18 -6.97 20.49
C PRO A 69 -10.68 -6.76 20.78
N GLY A 70 -11.26 -5.72 20.18
CA GLY A 70 -12.68 -5.41 20.34
C GLY A 70 -13.61 -6.57 19.94
N LYS A 71 -14.78 -6.64 20.59
CA LYS A 71 -15.73 -7.77 20.44
C LYS A 71 -16.12 -8.08 18.98
N ASN A 72 -16.24 -7.06 18.14
CA ASN A 72 -16.57 -7.23 16.72
C ASN A 72 -15.45 -7.97 15.95
N MET A 73 -14.19 -7.68 16.27
CA MET A 73 -13.04 -8.36 15.67
C MET A 73 -12.99 -9.81 16.13
N LEU A 74 -13.24 -10.08 17.42
CA LEU A 74 -13.27 -11.44 17.94
C LEU A 74 -14.39 -12.28 17.30
N LEU A 75 -15.57 -11.69 17.09
CA LEU A 75 -16.68 -12.34 16.39
C LEU A 75 -16.29 -12.67 14.94
N ALA A 76 -15.69 -11.73 14.21
CA ALA A 76 -15.24 -11.95 12.83
C ALA A 76 -14.19 -13.06 12.76
N MET A 77 -13.21 -13.06 13.67
CA MET A 77 -12.20 -14.13 13.78
C MET A 77 -12.85 -15.48 14.11
N GLY A 78 -13.85 -15.50 14.99
CA GLY A 78 -14.63 -16.68 15.35
C GLY A 78 -15.32 -17.30 14.13
N ILE A 79 -16.09 -16.48 13.39
CA ILE A 79 -16.78 -16.93 12.17
C ILE A 79 -15.78 -17.45 11.12
N ALA A 80 -14.70 -16.71 10.87
CA ALA A 80 -13.66 -17.14 9.92
C ALA A 80 -12.99 -18.46 10.34
N SER A 81 -12.70 -18.62 11.63
CA SER A 81 -12.11 -19.85 12.18
C SER A 81 -13.04 -21.04 12.04
N PHE A 82 -14.34 -20.83 12.29
CA PHE A 82 -15.38 -21.83 12.10
C PHE A 82 -15.45 -22.25 10.63
N LEU A 83 -15.48 -21.29 9.69
CA LEU A 83 -15.52 -21.60 8.26
C LEU A 83 -14.27 -22.38 7.79
N CYS A 84 -13.08 -22.03 8.30
CA CYS A 84 -11.85 -22.76 7.97
C CYS A 84 -11.92 -24.24 8.39
N ILE A 85 -12.48 -24.53 9.56
CA ILE A 85 -12.64 -25.90 10.06
C ILE A 85 -13.80 -26.60 9.33
N PHE A 86 -14.93 -25.92 9.19
CA PHE A 86 -16.14 -26.46 8.55
C PHE A 86 -15.87 -26.91 7.11
N LEU A 87 -15.22 -26.07 6.31
CA LEU A 87 -14.82 -26.42 4.96
C LEU A 87 -13.79 -27.55 4.96
N GLY A 88 -12.87 -27.57 5.92
CA GLY A 88 -11.91 -28.65 6.13
C GLY A 88 -12.57 -30.01 6.35
N VAL A 89 -13.56 -30.08 7.24
CA VAL A 89 -14.25 -31.32 7.60
C VAL A 89 -15.23 -31.77 6.50
N TYR A 90 -15.90 -30.82 5.84
CA TYR A 90 -16.90 -31.12 4.81
C TYR A 90 -16.51 -30.52 3.44
N PRO A 91 -15.55 -31.15 2.72
CA PRO A 91 -15.06 -30.67 1.42
C PRO A 91 -16.14 -30.64 0.33
N GLN A 92 -17.19 -31.45 0.48
CA GLN A 92 -18.22 -31.62 -0.54
C GLN A 92 -18.97 -30.32 -0.86
N ILE A 93 -19.14 -29.43 0.13
CA ILE A 93 -19.74 -28.10 -0.12
C ILE A 93 -18.88 -27.29 -1.07
N LEU A 94 -17.55 -27.34 -0.93
CA LEU A 94 -16.66 -26.64 -1.83
C LEU A 94 -16.77 -27.23 -3.23
N TYR A 95 -16.69 -28.57 -3.35
CA TYR A 95 -16.73 -29.27 -4.64
C TYR A 95 -18.04 -29.06 -5.40
N GLY A 96 -19.17 -28.93 -4.70
CA GLY A 96 -20.46 -28.64 -5.33
C GLY A 96 -20.59 -27.24 -5.96
N ILE A 97 -19.70 -26.32 -5.59
CA ILE A 97 -19.67 -24.95 -6.16
C ILE A 97 -18.75 -24.88 -7.38
N LEU A 98 -17.82 -25.84 -7.54
CA LEU A 98 -16.89 -25.82 -8.66
C LEU A 98 -17.62 -26.09 -10.00
N PRO A 99 -17.26 -25.35 -11.08
CA PRO A 99 -17.93 -25.47 -12.38
C PRO A 99 -17.60 -26.77 -13.13
N TYR A 100 -16.54 -27.48 -12.73
CA TYR A 100 -16.09 -28.73 -13.34
C TYR A 100 -16.17 -29.87 -12.33
N PRO A 101 -16.46 -31.11 -12.77
CA PRO A 101 -16.48 -32.27 -11.89
C PRO A 101 -15.08 -32.51 -11.32
N VAL A 102 -15.00 -32.65 -10.00
CA VAL A 102 -13.76 -32.89 -9.26
C VAL A 102 -13.86 -34.24 -8.57
N GLU A 103 -13.04 -35.20 -8.98
CA GLU A 103 -12.89 -36.50 -8.31
C GLU A 103 -11.61 -36.52 -7.46
N PHE A 104 -11.49 -35.59 -6.51
CA PHE A 104 -10.33 -35.52 -5.61
C PHE A 104 -10.73 -35.88 -4.18
N ASN A 105 -10.16 -36.96 -3.64
CA ASN A 105 -10.36 -37.36 -2.26
C ASN A 105 -9.18 -36.90 -1.38
N PRO A 106 -9.32 -35.79 -0.61
CA PRO A 106 -8.22 -35.24 0.18
C PRO A 106 -7.83 -36.13 1.37
N TYR A 107 -8.75 -36.99 1.85
CA TYR A 107 -8.56 -37.80 3.05
C TYR A 107 -8.13 -39.23 2.74
N THR A 108 -7.20 -39.40 1.80
CA THR A 108 -6.56 -40.71 1.59
C THR A 108 -5.49 -40.95 2.66
N GLN A 109 -5.30 -42.23 3.05
CA GLN A 109 -4.32 -42.59 4.07
C GLN A 109 -2.91 -42.13 3.67
N GLN A 110 -2.53 -42.35 2.41
CA GLN A 110 -1.24 -41.96 1.87
C GLN A 110 -1.02 -40.45 1.98
N HIS A 111 -1.98 -39.64 1.54
CA HIS A 111 -1.84 -38.19 1.51
C HIS A 111 -1.74 -37.58 2.92
N ILE A 112 -2.50 -38.12 3.88
CA ILE A 112 -2.42 -37.69 5.29
C ILE A 112 -1.05 -38.03 5.88
N ILE A 113 -0.54 -39.25 5.63
CA ILE A 113 0.76 -39.69 6.15
C ILE A 113 1.88 -38.83 5.57
N ASP A 114 1.91 -38.63 4.25
CA ASP A 114 2.94 -37.84 3.57
C ASP A 114 2.95 -36.39 4.07
N THR A 115 1.77 -35.79 4.20
CA THR A 115 1.63 -34.42 4.74
C THR A 115 2.10 -34.35 6.20
N MET A 116 1.67 -35.29 7.04
CA MET A 116 2.09 -35.34 8.46
C MET A 116 3.59 -35.54 8.60
N GLN A 117 4.20 -36.42 7.83
CA GLN A 117 5.65 -36.64 7.82
C GLN A 117 6.39 -35.35 7.43
N LEU A 118 5.98 -34.70 6.34
CA LEU A 118 6.57 -33.45 5.86
C LEU A 118 6.49 -32.35 6.94
N MET A 119 5.33 -32.20 7.59
CA MET A 119 5.13 -31.23 8.67
C MET A 119 5.98 -31.56 9.89
N LEU A 120 6.06 -32.83 10.30
CA LEU A 120 6.89 -33.27 11.42
C LEU A 120 8.38 -33.02 11.15
N PHE A 121 8.88 -33.37 9.96
CA PHE A 121 10.26 -33.09 9.57
C PHE A 121 10.58 -31.60 9.57
N THR A 122 9.62 -30.77 9.15
CA THR A 122 9.78 -29.31 9.15
C THR A 122 9.78 -28.73 10.56
N ALA A 123 8.91 -29.25 11.43
CA ALA A 123 8.91 -28.90 12.84
C ALA A 123 10.22 -29.30 13.52
N LEU A 124 10.70 -30.52 13.29
CA LEU A 124 12.00 -30.99 13.78
C LEU A 124 13.14 -30.10 13.27
N GLY A 125 13.17 -29.79 11.97
CA GLY A 125 14.16 -28.89 11.38
C GLY A 125 14.15 -27.50 12.02
N PHE A 126 12.97 -26.93 12.28
CA PHE A 126 12.83 -25.65 12.97
C PHE A 126 13.40 -25.69 14.39
N PHE A 127 13.09 -26.71 15.18
CA PHE A 127 13.61 -26.82 16.55
C PHE A 127 15.12 -27.07 16.59
N LEU A 128 15.66 -27.83 15.64
CA LEU A 128 17.11 -28.06 15.53
C LEU A 128 17.87 -26.79 15.11
N LEU A 129 17.28 -26.01 14.19
CA LEU A 129 17.90 -24.81 13.63
C LEU A 129 17.51 -23.54 14.36
N LEU A 130 16.83 -23.63 15.50
CA LEU A 130 16.18 -22.49 16.16
C LEU A 130 17.10 -21.27 16.32
N LYS A 131 18.37 -21.51 16.69
CA LYS A 131 19.41 -20.47 16.86
C LYS A 131 19.71 -19.68 15.56
N HIS A 132 19.57 -20.30 14.40
CA HIS A 132 19.79 -19.67 13.09
C HIS A 132 18.54 -18.98 12.53
N VAL A 133 17.36 -19.22 13.13
CA VAL A 133 16.08 -18.71 12.64
C VAL A 133 15.68 -17.40 13.33
N GLU A 134 16.36 -17.06 14.43
CA GLU A 134 16.16 -15.80 15.15
C GLU A 134 16.33 -14.59 14.22
N GLY A 135 15.39 -13.65 14.31
CA GLY A 135 15.43 -12.44 13.50
C GLY A 135 16.46 -11.46 14.06
N GLU A 136 17.38 -11.00 13.22
CA GLU A 136 18.24 -9.87 13.56
C GLU A 136 17.43 -8.57 13.43
N PRO A 137 17.63 -7.57 14.33
CA PRO A 137 16.96 -6.28 14.28
C PRO A 137 17.50 -5.44 13.12
N THR A 138 17.13 -5.84 11.91
CA THR A 138 17.51 -5.21 10.66
C THR A 138 16.28 -4.57 10.02
N ILE A 139 16.49 -3.46 9.32
CA ILE A 139 15.43 -2.83 8.52
C ILE A 139 15.42 -3.54 7.18
N THR A 140 14.37 -4.31 6.89
CA THR A 140 14.19 -4.93 5.59
C THR A 140 13.95 -3.85 4.53
N LEU A 141 14.90 -3.67 3.61
CA LEU A 141 14.78 -2.77 2.47
C LEU A 141 14.16 -3.53 1.29
N ASP A 142 12.82 -3.58 1.29
CA ASP A 142 12.04 -4.10 0.16
C ASP A 142 11.66 -2.96 -0.80
N THR A 143 10.55 -3.09 -1.52
CA THR A 143 9.95 -2.07 -2.39
C THR A 143 9.64 -0.75 -1.67
N ASP A 144 9.56 -0.75 -0.34
CA ASP A 144 9.42 0.45 0.49
C ASP A 144 10.57 1.46 0.27
N TRP A 145 11.76 1.00 -0.15
CA TRP A 145 12.85 1.89 -0.55
C TRP A 145 12.46 2.81 -1.71
N PHE A 146 11.79 2.26 -2.73
CA PHE A 146 11.34 3.01 -3.89
C PHE A 146 10.32 4.08 -3.50
N TYR A 147 9.35 3.72 -2.65
CA TYR A 147 8.37 4.67 -2.12
C TYR A 147 9.01 5.76 -1.26
N ARG A 148 9.88 5.41 -0.32
CA ARG A 148 10.55 6.39 0.56
C ARG A 148 11.43 7.34 -0.23
N LYS A 149 12.22 6.81 -1.17
CA LYS A 149 13.12 7.62 -1.98
C LYS A 149 12.34 8.49 -2.96
N GLY A 150 11.35 7.91 -3.64
CA GLY A 150 10.45 8.62 -4.55
C GLY A 150 9.70 9.76 -3.86
N CYS A 151 9.11 9.52 -2.68
CA CYS A 151 8.45 10.57 -1.90
C CYS A 151 9.42 11.69 -1.51
N LYS A 152 10.66 11.38 -1.11
CA LYS A 152 11.65 12.40 -0.76
C LYS A 152 12.01 13.28 -1.95
N GLU A 153 12.28 12.69 -3.11
CA GLU A 153 12.60 13.43 -4.34
C GLU A 153 11.38 14.25 -4.82
N PHE A 154 10.17 13.70 -4.71
CA PHE A 154 8.94 14.40 -5.03
C PHE A 154 8.68 15.59 -4.11
N MET A 155 8.87 15.42 -2.80
CA MET A 155 8.74 16.52 -1.83
C MET A 155 9.78 17.62 -2.09
N TRP A 156 11.00 17.23 -2.47
CA TRP A 156 12.04 18.17 -2.87
C TRP A 156 11.64 18.97 -4.13
N PHE A 157 11.05 18.29 -5.13
CA PHE A 157 10.55 18.93 -6.34
C PHE A 157 9.39 19.92 -6.05
N ILE A 158 8.45 19.57 -5.19
CA ILE A 158 7.37 20.51 -4.81
C ILE A 158 7.96 21.72 -4.08
N ASN A 159 8.81 21.48 -3.08
CA ASN A 159 9.26 22.55 -2.19
C ASN A 159 10.30 23.48 -2.80
N ASN A 160 10.98 23.09 -3.88
CA ASN A 160 12.12 23.86 -4.39
C ASN A 160 11.87 24.45 -5.79
N PRO A 161 11.77 23.70 -6.89
CA PRO A 161 11.48 24.29 -8.20
C PRO A 161 10.04 24.82 -8.29
N LEU A 162 9.04 24.09 -7.80
CA LEU A 162 7.64 24.52 -7.92
C LEU A 162 7.35 25.78 -7.08
N SER A 163 7.88 25.84 -5.85
CA SER A 163 7.73 27.00 -4.98
C SER A 163 8.42 28.26 -5.53
N LYS A 164 9.60 28.10 -6.16
CA LYS A 164 10.31 29.21 -6.83
C LYS A 164 9.57 29.70 -8.07
N PHE A 165 8.95 28.78 -8.81
CA PHE A 165 8.12 29.12 -9.96
C PHE A 165 6.87 29.89 -9.53
N SER A 166 6.16 29.42 -8.50
CA SER A 166 5.02 30.12 -7.90
C SER A 166 5.39 31.54 -7.47
N LYS A 167 6.51 31.70 -6.75
CA LYS A 167 7.00 33.02 -6.33
C LYS A 167 7.37 33.92 -7.51
N SER A 168 7.90 33.36 -8.61
CA SER A 168 8.18 34.16 -9.81
C SER A 168 6.90 34.66 -10.48
N ILE A 169 5.85 33.83 -10.50
CA ILE A 169 4.54 34.23 -11.02
C ILE A 169 3.91 35.32 -10.15
N GLU A 170 3.98 35.18 -8.82
CA GLU A 170 3.51 36.21 -7.87
C GLU A 170 4.23 37.53 -8.10
N LEU A 171 5.56 37.53 -8.16
CA LEU A 171 6.34 38.76 -8.41
C LEU A 171 6.05 39.37 -9.78
N PHE A 172 5.80 38.55 -10.81
CA PHE A 172 5.43 39.03 -12.14
C PHE A 172 4.03 39.66 -12.13
N SER A 173 3.08 39.05 -11.43
CA SER A 173 1.73 39.58 -11.21
C SER A 173 1.78 40.93 -10.48
N ASP A 174 2.53 41.04 -9.39
CA ASP A 174 2.69 42.29 -8.65
C ASP A 174 3.36 43.38 -9.48
N LYS A 175 4.31 43.01 -10.34
CA LYS A 175 4.99 43.94 -11.24
C LYS A 175 4.05 44.45 -12.34
N ILE A 176 3.20 43.58 -12.88
CA ILE A 176 2.16 43.96 -13.84
C ILE A 176 1.12 44.84 -13.16
N ALA A 177 0.62 44.43 -12.00
CA ALA A 177 -0.39 45.16 -11.24
C ALA A 177 0.13 46.56 -10.85
N SER A 178 1.36 46.67 -10.34
CA SER A 178 1.97 47.95 -10.01
C SER A 178 2.27 48.82 -11.23
N SER A 179 2.61 48.23 -12.38
CA SER A 179 2.80 48.96 -13.65
C SER A 179 1.47 49.50 -14.19
N LEU A 180 0.40 48.70 -14.15
CA LEU A 180 -0.95 49.10 -14.50
C LEU A 180 -1.52 50.15 -13.54
N LEU A 181 -1.30 49.99 -12.23
CA LEU A 181 -1.72 50.95 -11.22
C LEU A 181 -0.93 52.27 -11.34
N TRP A 182 0.36 52.22 -11.68
CA TRP A 182 1.16 53.42 -11.96
C TRP A 182 0.67 54.14 -13.23
N PHE A 183 0.37 53.38 -14.28
CA PHE A 183 -0.20 53.91 -15.52
C PHE A 183 -1.59 54.52 -15.32
N SER A 184 -2.44 53.87 -14.51
CA SER A 184 -3.82 54.28 -14.23
C SER A 184 -3.91 55.45 -13.25
N ARG A 185 -3.10 55.48 -12.18
CA ARG A 185 -3.10 56.59 -11.21
C ARG A 185 -2.62 57.92 -11.78
N ASN A 186 -1.93 57.94 -12.93
CA ASN A 186 -1.35 59.18 -13.45
C ASN A 186 -1.11 59.18 -14.98
N PRO A 187 -2.18 59.21 -15.80
CA PRO A 187 -2.06 59.17 -17.27
C PRO A 187 -1.28 60.36 -17.83
N VAL A 188 -1.33 61.52 -17.15
CA VAL A 188 -0.61 62.74 -17.56
C VAL A 188 0.89 62.67 -17.24
N ALA A 189 1.28 62.04 -16.12
CA ALA A 189 2.70 61.89 -15.75
C ALA A 189 3.42 60.82 -16.59
N ALA A 190 2.72 59.77 -17.02
CA ALA A 190 3.28 58.73 -17.89
C ALA A 190 3.66 59.28 -19.28
N VAL A 191 2.80 60.12 -19.87
CA VAL A 191 3.08 60.82 -21.14
C VAL A 191 4.25 61.80 -21.00
N LEU A 192 4.37 62.50 -19.87
CA LEU A 192 5.48 63.43 -19.58
C LEU A 192 6.84 62.74 -19.38
N VAL A 193 6.86 61.51 -18.85
CA VAL A 193 8.09 60.70 -18.73
C VAL A 193 8.54 60.16 -20.08
N MET A 194 7.61 59.81 -20.97
CA MET A 194 7.90 59.44 -22.36
C MET A 194 8.47 60.63 -23.17
N MET A 195 8.09 61.87 -22.81
CA MET A 195 8.64 63.13 -23.34
C MET A 195 9.89 63.65 -22.58
N GLY A 196 10.55 62.82 -21.76
CA GLY A 196 11.91 63.11 -21.27
C GLY A 196 12.05 64.16 -20.16
N ARG A 197 10.99 64.47 -19.38
CA ARG A 197 11.11 65.39 -18.22
C ARG A 197 10.98 64.66 -16.88
N LYS A 198 12.09 64.58 -16.15
CA LYS A 198 12.22 63.89 -14.85
C LYS A 198 11.79 64.82 -13.71
N ARG A 199 10.73 64.47 -12.96
CA ARG A 199 10.41 65.08 -11.65
C ARG A 199 10.18 63.99 -10.58
N ARG A 200 10.57 64.31 -9.34
CA ARG A 200 10.77 63.41 -8.18
C ARG A 200 9.50 62.62 -7.80
N ARG A 201 9.71 61.36 -7.38
CA ARG A 201 8.70 60.41 -6.86
C ARG A 201 8.37 60.69 -5.40
N GLU A 202 7.09 60.61 -5.07
CA GLU A 202 6.56 60.51 -3.71
C GLU A 202 5.51 59.37 -3.73
N TYR A 203 5.58 58.42 -2.81
CA TYR A 203 4.76 57.20 -2.79
C TYR A 203 3.76 57.25 -1.63
N PRO A 204 2.45 57.05 -1.86
CA PRO A 204 1.50 56.73 -0.79
C PRO A 204 1.14 55.24 -0.77
N GLU A 205 1.07 54.66 0.44
CA GLU A 205 0.74 53.25 0.73
C GLU A 205 -0.65 52.83 0.23
N ILE A 206 -0.83 51.53 -0.07
CA ILE A 206 -2.07 50.95 -0.64
C ILE A 206 -2.70 49.99 0.40
N PRO A 207 -4.02 50.08 0.69
CA PRO A 207 -4.67 49.24 1.71
C PRO A 207 -5.06 47.82 1.21
N ILE A 208 -5.02 46.88 2.16
CA ILE A 208 -5.11 45.40 2.06
C ILE A 208 -6.38 44.85 1.37
N TYR A 209 -7.46 45.63 1.24
CA TYR A 209 -8.72 45.15 0.68
C TYR A 209 -8.72 44.86 -0.84
N LEU A 210 -7.72 45.38 -1.58
CA LEU A 210 -7.60 45.15 -3.03
C LEU A 210 -6.92 43.82 -3.39
N GLU A 211 -6.17 43.19 -2.48
CA GLU A 211 -5.57 41.86 -2.71
C GLU A 211 -6.64 40.76 -2.76
N VAL A 212 -7.66 40.83 -1.91
CA VAL A 212 -8.69 39.78 -1.75
C VAL A 212 -9.64 39.68 -2.95
N ILE A 213 -9.90 40.80 -3.63
CA ILE A 213 -10.75 40.82 -4.84
C ILE A 213 -9.99 40.26 -6.05
N SER A 214 -8.65 40.39 -6.08
CA SER A 214 -7.84 39.87 -7.18
C SER A 214 -7.66 38.35 -7.16
N SER A 215 -7.57 37.74 -5.96
CA SER A 215 -7.34 36.29 -5.84
C SER A 215 -8.58 35.48 -6.23
N THR A 216 -9.77 35.93 -5.86
CA THR A 216 -11.04 35.28 -6.22
C THR A 216 -11.33 35.33 -7.72
N GLY A 217 -11.00 36.44 -8.39
CA GLY A 217 -11.12 36.58 -9.85
C GLY A 217 -10.14 35.69 -10.62
N LEU A 218 -8.91 35.55 -10.13
CA LEU A 218 -7.89 34.70 -10.78
C LEU A 218 -8.25 33.22 -10.69
N PHE A 219 -8.78 32.76 -9.56
CA PHE A 219 -9.25 31.38 -9.40
C PHE A 219 -10.42 31.05 -10.33
N PHE A 220 -11.34 31.99 -10.55
CA PHE A 220 -12.47 31.79 -11.48
C PHE A 220 -11.98 31.71 -12.94
N LEU A 221 -10.98 32.51 -13.31
CA LEU A 221 -10.43 32.53 -14.66
C LEU A 221 -9.60 31.26 -14.96
N ILE A 222 -8.84 30.77 -13.98
CA ILE A 222 -8.15 29.47 -14.06
C ILE A 222 -9.16 28.32 -14.16
N PHE A 223 -10.25 28.36 -13.39
CA PHE A 223 -11.31 27.35 -13.46
C PHE A 223 -11.97 27.29 -14.85
N VAL A 224 -12.30 28.44 -15.44
CA VAL A 224 -12.88 28.52 -16.79
C VAL A 224 -11.91 28.03 -17.86
N VAL A 225 -10.63 28.37 -17.77
CA VAL A 225 -9.60 27.92 -18.72
C VAL A 225 -9.38 26.41 -18.64
N VAL A 226 -9.39 25.84 -17.44
CA VAL A 226 -9.27 24.38 -17.24
C VAL A 226 -10.49 23.65 -17.78
N VAL A 227 -11.70 24.17 -17.57
CA VAL A 227 -12.94 23.58 -18.11
C VAL A 227 -12.96 23.62 -19.64
N ILE A 228 -12.48 24.70 -20.27
CA ILE A 228 -12.39 24.80 -21.74
C ILE A 228 -11.33 23.85 -22.31
N LEU A 229 -10.17 23.72 -21.65
CA LEU A 229 -9.10 22.82 -22.09
C LEU A 229 -9.46 21.34 -21.93
N VAL A 230 -10.17 20.97 -20.87
CA VAL A 230 -10.59 19.58 -20.62
C VAL A 230 -11.87 19.24 -21.38
N GLY A 231 -12.79 20.20 -21.55
CA GLY A 231 -14.04 20.02 -22.30
C GLY A 231 -13.87 19.99 -23.83
N GLY A 232 -12.70 20.37 -24.35
CA GLY A 232 -12.38 20.28 -25.79
C GLY A 232 -11.79 18.94 -26.25
N VAL A 233 -11.74 17.93 -25.38
CA VAL A 233 -11.16 16.59 -25.66
C VAL A 233 -12.23 15.48 -25.62
N ILE A 234 -13.51 15.82 -25.76
CA ILE A 234 -14.60 14.86 -26.03
C ILE A 234 -15.41 15.33 -27.24
#